data_AF-A0A846YB85-F1
#
_entry.id   AF-A0A846YB85-F1
#
_cell.length_a   1.000
_cell.length_b   1.000
_cell.length_c   1.000
_cell.angle_alpha   90.00
_cell.angle_beta   90.00
_cell.angle_gamma   90.00
#
_symmetry.space_group_name_H-M   'P 1'
#
loop_
_entity.id
_entity.type
_entity.pdbx_description
1 polymer ?
#
loop_
_entity_poly.entity_id
_entity_poly.type
_entity_poly.pdbx_seq_one_letter_code
_entity_poly.pdbx_strand_id
1 'polypeptide(L)'
;MGQVKAGSSIEVGADPQRTLAAITDYTEVRPKILSAHYRDYKVVEGGQGDGTVAEWTLQATEKRVRNIRAQVSVADTVVTEKDANSTLVNTWKVTPSGAGSTVTLETTWQGAGGIAGIFEGIFAPLGLRKIQAEVLANLKRELG
;
A
#
# COMPACT_ATOMS: atom_id res chain seq x y z
N MET A 1 -7.66 -5.65 22.15
CA MET A 1 -7.60 -6.43 20.89
C MET A 1 -6.17 -6.36 20.34
N GLY A 2 -5.64 -7.45 19.78
CA GLY A 2 -4.29 -7.46 19.21
C GLY A 2 -4.21 -6.74 17.86
N GLN A 3 -3.08 -6.10 17.59
CA GLN A 3 -2.76 -5.54 16.27
C GLN A 3 -2.27 -6.66 15.35
N VAL A 4 -2.77 -6.71 14.13
CA VAL A 4 -2.32 -7.61 13.07
C VAL A 4 -1.46 -6.81 12.11
N LYS A 5 -0.43 -7.44 11.54
CA LYS A 5 0.46 -6.83 10.54
C LYS A 5 0.82 -7.80 9.41
N ALA A 6 1.01 -7.26 8.22
CA ALA A 6 1.60 -7.94 7.07
C ALA A 6 2.59 -6.99 6.40
N GLY A 7 3.78 -7.48 6.06
CA GLY A 7 4.82 -6.66 5.44
C GLY A 7 5.57 -7.39 4.34
N SER A 8 5.96 -6.64 3.32
CA SER A 8 6.79 -7.08 2.21
C SER A 8 7.81 -6.00 1.87
N SER A 9 8.97 -6.39 1.38
CA SER A 9 10.04 -5.46 0.99
C SER A 9 10.69 -5.88 -0.32
N ILE A 10 11.19 -4.91 -1.09
CA ILE A 10 11.93 -5.15 -2.32
C ILE A 10 13.04 -4.11 -2.50
N GLU A 11 14.17 -4.51 -3.10
CA GLU A 11 15.17 -3.58 -3.61
C GLU A 11 14.80 -3.10 -5.02
N VAL A 12 14.88 -1.79 -5.23
CA VAL A 12 14.66 -1.12 -6.51
C VAL A 12 15.95 -0.39 -6.93
N GLY A 13 16.19 -0.34 -8.25
CA GLY A 13 17.39 0.30 -8.80
C GLY A 13 17.37 1.83 -8.76
N ALA A 14 16.19 2.42 -8.54
CA ALA A 14 16.04 3.86 -8.41
C ALA A 14 16.52 4.36 -7.04
N ASP A 15 17.11 5.56 -7.03
CA ASP A 15 17.51 6.25 -5.82
C ASP A 15 16.30 6.56 -4.92
N PRO A 16 16.51 6.79 -3.60
CA PRO A 16 15.42 7.02 -2.66
C PRO A 16 14.48 8.17 -3.03
N GLN A 17 14.97 9.24 -3.65
CA GLN A 17 14.17 10.40 -3.99
C GLN A 17 13.23 10.08 -5.16
N ARG A 18 13.75 9.44 -6.21
CA ARG A 18 12.92 8.98 -7.35
C ARG A 18 11.89 7.93 -6.91
N THR A 19 12.29 7.00 -6.05
CA THR A 19 11.39 5.98 -5.51
C THR A 19 10.28 6.59 -4.67
N LEU A 20 10.60 7.55 -3.79
CA LEU A 20 9.61 8.25 -2.98
C LEU A 20 8.62 9.03 -3.86
N ALA A 21 9.13 9.78 -4.84
CA ALA A 21 8.30 10.52 -5.79
C ALA A 21 7.29 9.61 -6.50
N ALA A 22 7.74 8.42 -6.94
CA ALA A 22 6.88 7.44 -7.59
C ALA A 22 5.82 6.85 -6.64
N ILE A 23 6.15 6.59 -5.38
CA ILE A 23 5.17 6.11 -4.37
C ILE A 23 4.13 7.18 -4.06
N THR A 24 4.53 8.46 -4.09
CA THR A 24 3.64 9.60 -3.83
C THR A 24 2.81 10.04 -5.03
N ASP A 25 3.02 9.45 -6.21
CA ASP A 25 2.26 9.73 -7.41
C ASP A 25 1.06 8.76 -7.53
N TYR A 26 -0.10 9.24 -7.11
CA TYR A 26 -1.37 8.52 -7.16
C TYR A 26 -2.08 8.69 -8.51
N THR A 27 -1.57 9.55 -9.40
CA THR A 27 -2.20 9.82 -10.71
C THR A 27 -1.65 8.94 -11.82
N GLU A 28 -0.32 8.80 -11.90
CA GLU A 28 0.36 8.16 -13.02
C GLU A 28 1.01 6.84 -12.60
N VAL A 29 1.67 6.79 -11.43
CA VAL A 29 2.41 5.59 -11.00
C VAL A 29 1.49 4.61 -10.30
N ARG A 30 0.74 5.07 -9.27
CA ARG A 30 -0.11 4.17 -8.48
C ARG A 30 -1.02 3.27 -9.32
N PRO A 31 -1.81 3.75 -10.30
CA PRO A 31 -2.68 2.87 -11.08
C PRO A 31 -1.93 1.83 -11.91
N LYS A 32 -0.67 2.08 -12.31
CA LYS A 32 0.15 1.13 -13.09
C LYS A 32 0.74 0.00 -12.24
N ILE A 33 0.92 0.24 -10.93
CA ILE A 33 1.55 -0.73 -10.04
C ILE A 33 0.56 -1.64 -9.32
N LEU A 34 -0.75 -1.38 -9.41
CA LEU A 34 -1.77 -2.22 -8.77
C LEU A 34 -1.83 -3.63 -9.38
N SER A 35 -2.08 -4.64 -8.56
CA SER A 35 -2.36 -6.00 -9.03
C SER A 35 -3.83 -6.18 -9.38
N ALA A 36 -4.20 -7.33 -9.94
CA ALA A 36 -5.58 -7.66 -10.31
C ALA A 36 -6.56 -7.71 -9.10
N HIS A 37 -6.03 -7.67 -7.87
CA HIS A 37 -6.82 -7.60 -6.65
C HIS A 37 -7.44 -6.22 -6.39
N TYR A 38 -6.97 -5.19 -7.09
CA TYR A 38 -7.48 -3.83 -6.96
C TYR A 38 -8.44 -3.51 -8.10
N ARG A 39 -9.55 -2.87 -7.78
CA ARG A 39 -10.57 -2.41 -8.73
C ARG A 39 -11.04 -1.01 -8.38
N ASP A 40 -11.72 -0.38 -9.32
CA ASP A 40 -12.43 0.89 -9.11
C ASP A 40 -11.53 2.00 -8.54
N TYR A 41 -10.25 1.96 -8.91
CA TYR A 41 -9.26 2.92 -8.43
C TYR A 41 -9.58 4.32 -8.95
N LYS A 42 -9.57 5.30 -8.05
CA LYS A 42 -9.70 6.71 -8.41
C LYS A 42 -9.02 7.60 -7.37
N VAL A 43 -8.47 8.71 -7.84
CA VAL A 43 -8.08 9.83 -6.99
C VAL A 43 -9.32 10.66 -6.69
N VAL A 44 -9.52 11.01 -5.42
CA VAL A 44 -10.64 11.84 -4.95
C VAL A 44 -10.19 13.28 -4.70
N GLU A 45 -8.98 13.45 -4.16
CA GLU A 45 -8.39 14.75 -3.85
C GLU A 45 -6.87 14.68 -3.98
N GLY A 46 -6.25 15.75 -4.46
CA GLY A 46 -4.80 15.79 -4.69
C GLY A 46 -4.38 14.81 -5.79
N GLY A 47 -3.58 13.82 -5.41
CA GLY A 47 -3.04 12.81 -6.32
C GLY A 47 -1.51 12.80 -6.38
N GLN A 48 -0.87 13.76 -5.73
CA GLN A 48 0.58 13.95 -5.72
C GLN A 48 0.98 14.36 -4.30
N GLY A 49 1.62 13.45 -3.56
CA GLY A 49 2.16 13.75 -2.23
C GLY A 49 1.14 13.81 -1.09
N ASP A 50 1.53 14.52 -0.04
CA ASP A 50 0.77 14.70 1.20
C ASP A 50 -0.63 15.29 0.96
N GLY A 51 -1.62 14.86 1.73
CA GLY A 51 -3.01 15.30 1.58
C GLY A 51 -3.78 14.61 0.45
N THR A 52 -3.14 13.76 -0.35
CA THR A 52 -3.83 12.95 -1.36
C THR A 52 -4.90 12.08 -0.72
N VAL A 53 -6.07 11.99 -1.36
CA VAL A 53 -7.13 11.04 -1.01
C VAL A 53 -7.44 10.19 -2.23
N ALA A 54 -7.38 8.87 -2.09
CA ALA A 54 -7.69 7.92 -3.15
C ALA A 54 -8.62 6.81 -2.66
N GLU A 55 -9.44 6.28 -3.56
CA GLU A 55 -10.38 5.20 -3.30
C GLU A 55 -10.11 4.01 -4.22
N TRP A 56 -10.33 2.80 -3.69
CA TRP A 56 -10.31 1.57 -4.47
C TRP A 56 -11.04 0.45 -3.75
N THR A 57 -11.40 -0.58 -4.50
CA THR A 57 -11.85 -1.86 -3.97
C THR A 57 -10.68 -2.85 -3.96
N LEU A 58 -10.32 -3.36 -2.77
CA LEU A 58 -9.37 -4.45 -2.59
C LEU A 58 -10.12 -5.78 -2.42
N GLN A 59 -9.98 -6.68 -3.38
CA GLN A 59 -10.50 -8.05 -3.31
C GLN A 59 -9.38 -9.06 -3.06
N ALA A 60 -9.21 -9.46 -1.79
CA ALA A 60 -8.23 -10.47 -1.41
C ALA A 60 -8.66 -11.90 -1.81
N THR A 61 -9.96 -12.19 -1.70
CA THR A 61 -10.59 -13.45 -2.16
C THR A 61 -12.03 -13.19 -2.59
N GLU A 62 -12.72 -14.19 -3.15
CA GLU A 62 -14.14 -14.10 -3.53
C GLU A 62 -15.02 -13.49 -2.42
N LYS A 63 -14.82 -13.93 -1.17
CA LYS A 63 -15.63 -13.50 -0.01
C LYS A 63 -14.98 -12.37 0.80
N ARG A 64 -13.88 -11.79 0.33
CA ARG A 64 -13.07 -10.81 1.06
C ARG A 64 -12.80 -9.61 0.16
N VAL A 65 -13.78 -8.72 0.12
CA VAL A 65 -13.79 -7.50 -0.70
C VAL A 65 -13.93 -6.30 0.23
N ARG A 66 -13.21 -5.21 -0.06
CA ARG A 66 -13.27 -4.02 0.76
C ARG A 66 -13.09 -2.73 -0.01
N ASN A 67 -13.88 -1.73 0.34
CA ASN A 67 -13.72 -0.37 -0.17
C ASN A 67 -12.79 0.40 0.76
N ILE A 68 -11.66 0.82 0.23
CA ILE A 68 -10.66 1.63 0.91
C ILE A 68 -10.85 3.08 0.49
N ARG A 69 -10.82 3.99 1.47
CA ARG A 69 -10.66 5.43 1.23
C ARG A 69 -9.37 5.87 1.94
N ALA A 70 -8.27 5.80 1.23
CA ALA A 70 -6.96 6.12 1.77
C ALA A 70 -6.73 7.63 1.84
N GLN A 71 -6.48 8.13 3.05
CA GLN A 71 -5.95 9.46 3.31
C GLN A 71 -4.44 9.35 3.43
N VAL A 72 -3.72 10.04 2.56
CA VAL A 72 -2.27 9.96 2.42
C VAL A 72 -1.61 11.05 3.25
N SER A 73 -0.63 10.66 4.06
CA SER A 73 0.35 11.59 4.63
C SER A 73 1.77 11.20 4.25
N VAL A 74 2.63 12.19 4.04
CA VAL A 74 4.04 12.01 3.66
C VAL A 74 4.91 12.72 4.67
N ALA A 75 5.83 11.99 5.29
CA ALA A 75 6.82 12.52 6.21
C ALA A 75 8.19 11.90 5.90
N ASP A 76 9.16 12.74 5.54
CA ASP A 76 10.50 12.34 5.12
C ASP A 76 10.48 11.25 4.03
N THR A 77 10.84 10.02 4.39
CA THR A 77 10.88 8.86 3.48
C THR A 77 9.75 7.86 3.72
N VAL A 78 8.71 8.29 4.44
CA VAL A 78 7.57 7.47 4.85
C VAL A 78 6.28 8.03 4.27
N VAL A 79 5.53 7.19 3.56
CA VAL A 79 4.17 7.48 3.08
C VAL A 79 3.19 6.62 3.85
N THR A 80 2.21 7.24 4.49
CA THR A 80 1.17 6.55 5.27
C THR A 80 -0.17 6.70 4.55
N GLU A 81 -0.82 5.58 4.24
CA GLU A 81 -2.18 5.54 3.72
C GLU A 81 -3.11 5.06 4.84
N LYS A 82 -3.83 5.99 5.48
CA LYS A 82 -4.82 5.65 6.50
C LYS A 82 -6.18 5.49 5.85
N ASP A 83 -6.77 4.31 5.98
CA ASP A 83 -8.11 4.08 5.46
C ASP A 83 -9.18 4.71 6.37
N ALA A 84 -9.99 5.62 5.82
CA ALA A 84 -11.07 6.26 6.54
C ALA A 84 -12.22 5.32 6.90
N ASN A 85 -12.30 4.15 6.24
CA ASN A 85 -13.38 3.18 6.44
C ASN A 85 -13.05 2.09 7.47
N SER A 86 -11.85 2.08 8.08
CA SER A 86 -11.47 1.12 9.13
C SER A 86 -10.23 1.51 9.93
N THR A 87 -9.66 0.53 10.63
CA THR A 87 -8.36 0.61 11.32
C THR A 87 -7.17 0.24 10.43
N LEU A 88 -7.37 -0.03 9.13
CA LEU A 88 -6.29 -0.36 8.19
C LEU A 88 -5.38 0.84 7.94
N VAL A 89 -4.08 0.62 8.06
CA VAL A 89 -3.04 1.59 7.69
C VAL A 89 -1.99 0.89 6.83
N ASN A 90 -1.70 1.42 5.64
CA ASN A 90 -0.50 1.05 4.89
C ASN A 90 0.61 2.07 5.16
N THR A 91 1.82 1.58 5.31
CA THR A 91 3.02 2.39 5.49
C THR A 91 4.06 1.95 4.47
N TRP A 92 4.43 2.85 3.59
CA TRP A 92 5.54 2.71 2.65
C TRP A 92 6.75 3.39 3.25
N LYS A 93 7.85 2.66 3.38
CA LYS A 93 9.13 3.21 3.82
C LYS A 93 10.16 3.02 2.73
N VAL A 94 10.81 4.11 2.33
CA VAL A 94 11.96 4.09 1.44
C VAL A 94 13.23 4.27 2.26
N THR A 95 14.20 3.38 2.06
CA THR A 95 15.53 3.48 2.69
C THR A 95 16.62 3.36 1.63
N PRO A 96 17.72 4.13 1.70
CA PRO A 96 18.87 3.93 0.81
C PRO A 96 19.40 2.50 0.84
N SER A 97 19.74 1.93 -0.33
CA SER A 97 20.42 0.64 -0.46
C SER A 97 21.37 0.66 -1.65
N GLY A 98 22.68 0.75 -1.38
CA GLY A 98 23.69 0.91 -2.43
C GLY A 98 23.44 2.15 -3.30
N ALA A 99 23.38 1.96 -4.62
CA ALA A 99 23.02 3.02 -5.57
C ALA A 99 21.50 3.22 -5.74
N GLY A 100 20.69 2.33 -5.15
CA GLY A 100 19.23 2.36 -5.24
C GLY A 100 18.57 2.51 -3.87
N SER A 101 17.44 1.83 -3.69
CA SER A 101 16.67 1.90 -2.45
C SER A 101 15.94 0.60 -2.14
N THR A 102 15.63 0.39 -0.87
CA THR A 102 14.72 -0.65 -0.40
C THR A 102 13.39 -0.01 -0.09
N VAL A 103 12.31 -0.57 -0.65
CA VAL A 103 10.93 -0.17 -0.35
C VAL A 103 10.32 -1.25 0.52
N THR A 104 9.77 -0.85 1.66
CA THR A 104 8.99 -1.72 2.55
C THR A 104 7.55 -1.24 2.58
N LEU A 105 6.60 -2.12 2.29
CA LEU A 105 5.17 -1.91 2.47
C LEU A 105 4.69 -2.74 3.65
N GLU A 106 4.28 -2.07 4.72
CA GLU A 106 3.63 -2.69 5.88
C GLU A 106 2.16 -2.29 5.92
N THR A 107 1.27 -3.24 6.19
CA THR A 107 -0.14 -2.98 6.46
C THR A 107 -0.47 -3.44 7.86
N THR A 108 -1.09 -2.58 8.66
CA THR A 108 -1.52 -2.89 10.04
C THR A 108 -3.01 -2.63 10.24
N TRP A 109 -3.62 -3.36 11.18
CA TRP A 109 -5.02 -3.15 11.59
C TRP A 109 -5.33 -3.76 12.94
N GLN A 110 -6.47 -3.39 13.54
CA GLN A 110 -6.95 -4.03 14.76
C GLN A 110 -7.72 -5.32 14.43
N GLY A 111 -7.30 -6.45 15.02
CA GLY A 111 -7.90 -7.77 14.79
C GLY A 111 -9.33 -7.91 15.36
N ALA A 112 -10.06 -8.94 14.89
CA ALA A 112 -11.42 -9.41 15.23
C ALA A 112 -12.59 -8.38 15.28
N GLY A 113 -12.34 -7.08 15.34
CA GLY A 113 -13.38 -6.03 15.34
C GLY A 113 -13.02 -4.76 14.56
N GLY A 114 -11.75 -4.54 14.20
CA GLY A 114 -11.31 -3.33 13.48
C GLY A 114 -11.34 -3.42 11.96
N ILE A 115 -11.50 -4.64 11.44
CA ILE A 115 -11.74 -4.97 10.03
C ILE A 115 -12.73 -6.14 10.01
N ALA A 116 -14.03 -5.86 10.07
CA ALA A 116 -15.02 -6.86 9.70
C ALA A 116 -14.85 -7.17 8.20
N GLY A 117 -14.59 -8.43 7.84
CA GLY A 117 -14.79 -8.91 6.46
C GLY A 117 -13.56 -9.10 5.54
N ILE A 118 -12.30 -8.90 5.96
CA ILE A 118 -11.13 -9.33 5.14
C ILE A 118 -10.34 -10.48 5.80
N PHE A 119 -10.14 -10.38 7.12
CA PHE A 119 -9.04 -11.08 7.79
C PHE A 119 -9.42 -11.56 9.19
N GLU A 120 -10.45 -12.40 9.28
CA GLU A 120 -10.67 -13.25 10.44
C GLU A 120 -9.67 -14.41 10.40
N GLY A 121 -8.71 -14.43 11.33
CA GLY A 121 -7.79 -15.55 11.56
C GLY A 121 -6.40 -15.45 10.91
N ILE A 122 -5.59 -16.48 11.19
CA ILE A 122 -4.13 -16.58 10.96
C ILE A 122 -3.73 -16.56 9.46
N PHE A 123 -4.67 -16.82 8.54
CA PHE A 123 -4.39 -16.96 7.10
C PHE A 123 -4.38 -15.64 6.32
N ALA A 124 -4.88 -14.58 6.97
CA ALA A 124 -4.93 -13.23 6.48
C ALA A 124 -3.58 -12.61 6.01
N PRO A 125 -2.48 -12.74 6.77
CA PRO A 125 -1.27 -11.98 6.49
C PRO A 125 -0.52 -12.50 5.26
N LEU A 126 -0.61 -13.80 4.96
CA LEU A 126 0.09 -14.41 3.82
C LEU A 126 -0.50 -13.98 2.49
N GLY A 127 -1.83 -13.95 2.37
CA GLY A 127 -2.52 -13.47 1.17
C GLY A 127 -2.21 -11.99 0.92
N LEU A 128 -2.33 -11.16 1.95
CA LEU A 128 -2.00 -9.73 1.84
C LEU A 128 -0.52 -9.51 1.49
N ARG A 129 0.40 -10.28 2.10
CA ARG A 129 1.83 -10.20 1.78
C ARG A 129 2.12 -10.50 0.32
N LYS A 130 1.41 -11.45 -0.30
CA LYS A 130 1.55 -11.75 -1.73
C LYS A 130 1.07 -10.57 -2.59
N ILE A 131 -0.09 -10.00 -2.28
CA ILE A 131 -0.62 -8.82 -2.96
C ILE A 131 0.35 -7.64 -2.85
N GLN A 132 0.87 -7.37 -1.65
CA GLN A 132 1.89 -6.33 -1.42
C GLN A 132 3.16 -6.60 -2.22
N ALA A 133 3.65 -7.85 -2.25
CA ALA A 133 4.83 -8.23 -3.02
C ALA A 133 4.64 -8.01 -4.52
N GLU A 134 3.46 -8.31 -5.07
CA GLU A 134 3.14 -8.04 -6.47
C GLU A 134 3.14 -6.54 -6.77
N VAL A 135 2.52 -5.71 -5.91
CA VAL A 135 2.55 -4.25 -6.09
C VAL A 135 3.98 -3.70 -6.04
N LEU A 136 4.80 -4.18 -5.10
CA LEU A 136 6.21 -3.82 -5.00
C LEU A 136 7.03 -4.27 -6.23
N ALA A 137 6.75 -5.46 -6.77
CA ALA A 137 7.38 -5.94 -8.00
C ALA A 137 6.97 -5.08 -9.21
N ASN A 138 5.72 -4.62 -9.26
CA ASN A 138 5.27 -3.71 -10.31
C ASN A 138 5.94 -2.33 -10.19
N LEU A 139 6.06 -1.80 -8.97
CA LEU A 139 6.80 -0.57 -8.69
C LEU A 139 8.24 -0.68 -9.15
N LYS A 140 8.92 -1.80 -8.84
CA LYS A 140 10.27 -2.04 -9.32
C LYS A 140 10.36 -1.97 -10.84
N ARG A 141 9.43 -2.60 -11.55
CA ARG A 141 9.38 -2.59 -13.03
C ARG A 141 9.12 -1.19 -13.60
N GLU A 142 8.25 -0.40 -12.97
CA GLU A 142 7.96 0.99 -13.39
C GLU A 142 9.19 1.90 -13.21
N LEU A 143 10.04 1.60 -12.23
CA LEU A 143 11.23 2.39 -11.92
C LEU A 143 12.47 2.04 -12.77
N GLY A 144 12.46 0.91 -13.49
CA GLY A 144 13.59 0.40 -14.28
C GLY A 144 14.36 -0.69 -13.55
#